data_AF-A0A067K2Q7-F1
#
_entry.id   AF-A0A067K2Q7-F1
#
_cell.length_a   1.000
_cell.length_b   1.000
_cell.length_c   1.000
_cell.angle_alpha   90.00
_cell.angle_beta   90.00
_cell.angle_gamma   90.00
#
_symmetry.space_group_name_H-M   'P 1'
#
loop_
_entity.id
_entity.type
_entity.pdbx_description
1 polymer ?
#
loop_
_entity_poly.entity_id
_entity_poly.type
_entity_poly.pdbx_seq_one_letter_code
_entity_poly.pdbx_strand_id
1 'polypeptide(L)'
;MEVEKVIDETSLPAKPKFEPLKAHEMSDGRVQFRKVSVPPHRYSPLKKVWMDIYTPIYEQMNIDICMNLKGRKVELKTRSDTPDISNLQKCADFIHAFMLGFDVIDAIAVLRLDELYVASFEIKDVKTLRGEHLSRAIGRL
;
A
#
# COMPACT_ATOMS: atom_id res chain seq x y z
N MET A 1 -43.27 -3.47 61.84
CA MET A 1 -41.88 -3.47 61.35
C MET A 1 -41.95 -3.24 59.86
N GLU A 2 -41.84 -1.98 59.48
CA GLU A 2 -41.73 -1.54 58.09
C GLU A 2 -40.32 -1.91 57.59
N VAL A 3 -40.25 -2.64 56.49
CA VAL A 3 -38.98 -2.97 55.84
C VAL A 3 -38.77 -1.91 54.76
N GLU A 4 -37.91 -0.94 55.07
CA GLU A 4 -37.45 0.07 54.12
C GLU A 4 -36.83 -0.62 52.89
N LYS A 5 -37.43 -0.35 51.72
CA LYS A 5 -36.84 -0.66 50.42
C LYS A 5 -35.62 0.24 50.24
N VAL A 6 -34.44 -0.33 50.39
CA VAL A 6 -33.18 0.29 49.97
C VAL A 6 -33.25 0.48 48.47
N ILE A 7 -33.34 1.74 48.05
CA ILE A 7 -33.30 2.16 46.65
C ILE A 7 -31.83 2.09 46.25
N ASP A 8 -31.49 1.13 45.38
CA ASP A 8 -30.15 0.94 44.83
C ASP A 8 -29.88 2.03 43.76
N GLU A 9 -29.69 3.26 44.21
CA GLU A 9 -29.33 4.40 43.34
C GLU A 9 -27.82 4.43 43.10
N THR A 10 -27.31 3.58 42.22
CA THR A 10 -26.15 3.92 41.35
C THR A 10 -25.95 2.92 40.21
N SER A 11 -26.97 2.70 39.37
CA SER A 11 -26.72 2.09 38.07
C SER A 11 -25.95 3.09 37.18
N LEU A 12 -24.65 2.88 37.03
CA LEU A 12 -23.82 3.61 36.06
C LEU A 12 -24.51 3.60 34.68
N PRO A 13 -24.52 4.72 33.93
CA PRO A 13 -25.16 4.77 32.63
C PRO A 13 -24.61 3.67 31.72
N ALA A 14 -25.49 3.06 30.93
CA ALA A 14 -25.11 2.02 29.99
C ALA A 14 -23.95 2.49 29.10
N LYS A 15 -22.89 1.69 29.03
CA LYS A 15 -21.68 2.05 28.26
C LYS A 15 -22.09 2.42 26.83
N PRO A 16 -21.66 3.59 26.32
CA PRO A 16 -21.96 3.98 24.94
C PRO A 16 -21.41 2.93 23.98
N LYS A 17 -22.27 2.44 23.08
CA LYS A 17 -21.87 1.56 21.98
C LYS A 17 -21.43 2.44 20.82
N PHE A 18 -20.12 2.50 20.59
CA PHE A 18 -19.57 3.17 19.41
C PHE A 18 -19.57 2.19 18.24
N GLU A 19 -20.08 2.62 17.09
CA GLU A 19 -19.93 1.87 15.84
C GLU A 19 -18.49 1.97 15.34
N PRO A 20 -17.97 0.95 14.63
CA PRO A 20 -16.64 1.02 14.03
C PRO A 20 -16.55 2.21 13.05
N LEU A 21 -15.53 3.05 13.20
CA LEU A 21 -15.30 4.15 12.25
C LEU A 21 -15.03 3.61 10.86
N LYS A 22 -15.54 4.29 9.83
CA LYS A 22 -15.14 4.05 8.45
C LYS A 22 -13.71 4.57 8.23
N ALA A 23 -12.94 3.98 7.31
CA ALA A 23 -11.58 4.43 7.02
C ALA A 23 -11.48 5.92 6.65
N HIS A 24 -12.52 6.48 6.03
CA HIS A 24 -12.62 7.92 5.76
C HIS A 24 -12.68 8.77 7.04
N GLU A 25 -13.40 8.29 8.06
CA GLU A 25 -13.54 8.94 9.36
C GLU A 25 -12.27 8.76 10.20
N MET A 26 -11.58 7.61 10.07
CA MET A 26 -10.28 7.38 10.71
C MET A 26 -9.20 8.35 10.22
N SER A 27 -9.27 8.81 8.96
CA SER A 27 -8.34 9.78 8.39
C SER A 27 -8.82 11.24 8.52
N ASP A 28 -9.81 11.52 9.38
CA ASP A 28 -10.34 12.87 9.61
C ASP A 28 -10.89 13.51 8.31
N GLY A 29 -11.40 12.67 7.38
CA GLY A 29 -11.86 13.09 6.05
C GLY A 29 -10.77 13.53 5.08
N ARG A 30 -9.48 13.46 5.47
CA ARG A 30 -8.37 13.97 4.66
C ARG A 30 -7.96 12.96 3.60
N VAL A 31 -7.89 13.45 2.36
CA VAL A 31 -7.39 12.65 1.25
C VAL A 31 -5.88 12.50 1.36
N GLN A 32 -5.41 11.25 1.36
CA GLN A 32 -3.99 10.94 1.36
C GLN A 32 -3.46 10.78 -0.07
N PHE A 33 -2.23 11.25 -0.27
CA PHE A 33 -1.53 11.18 -1.55
C PHE A 33 -0.24 10.41 -1.38
N ARG A 34 0.06 9.53 -2.34
CA ARG A 34 1.35 8.85 -2.45
C ARG A 34 1.91 9.07 -3.85
N LYS A 35 3.21 9.30 -3.94
CA LYS A 35 3.89 9.50 -5.23
C LYS A 35 5.05 8.52 -5.34
N VAL A 36 5.09 7.77 -6.43
CA VAL A 36 6.17 6.82 -6.76
C VAL A 36 6.92 7.34 -7.97
N SER A 37 8.25 7.43 -7.86
CA SER A 37 9.11 7.87 -8.96
C SER A 37 9.30 6.74 -9.99
N VAL A 38 9.26 7.07 -11.27
CA VAL A 38 9.46 6.10 -12.36
C VAL A 38 10.87 6.23 -12.92
N PRO A 39 11.71 5.18 -12.83
CA PRO A 39 13.01 5.16 -13.48
C PRO A 39 12.91 5.31 -15.01
N PRO A 40 13.88 5.98 -15.66
CA PRO A 40 13.81 6.22 -17.11
C PRO A 40 13.66 4.95 -17.96
N HIS A 41 14.34 3.87 -17.57
CA HIS A 41 14.32 2.59 -18.30
C HIS A 41 12.98 1.83 -18.15
N ARG A 42 12.17 2.12 -17.11
CA ARG A 42 10.85 1.51 -16.88
C ARG A 42 9.70 2.29 -17.50
N TYR A 43 9.95 3.47 -18.06
CA TYR A 43 8.89 4.33 -18.58
C TYR A 43 8.17 3.75 -19.81
N SER A 44 8.92 3.15 -20.74
CA SER A 44 8.33 2.52 -21.93
C SER A 44 7.51 1.27 -21.58
N PRO A 45 7.99 0.34 -20.72
CA PRO A 45 7.16 -0.73 -20.18
C PRO A 45 5.89 -0.25 -19.48
N LEU A 46 6.02 0.76 -18.61
CA LEU A 46 4.89 1.28 -17.82
C LEU A 46 3.72 1.75 -18.72
N LYS A 47 4.04 2.45 -19.82
CA LYS A 47 3.00 2.92 -20.75
C LYS A 47 2.29 1.79 -21.48
N LYS A 48 3.01 0.72 -21.83
CA LYS A 48 2.44 -0.42 -22.58
C LYS A 48 1.46 -1.20 -21.72
N VAL A 49 1.81 -1.39 -20.44
CA VAL A 49 1.08 -2.26 -19.50
C VAL A 49 0.25 -1.42 -18.51
N TRP A 50 -0.01 -0.14 -18.83
CA TRP A 50 -0.66 0.79 -17.91
C TRP A 50 -2.08 0.34 -17.53
N MET A 51 -2.84 -0.18 -18.50
CA MET A 51 -4.21 -0.64 -18.23
C MET A 51 -4.23 -1.81 -17.25
N ASP A 52 -3.31 -2.76 -17.39
CA ASP A 52 -3.24 -3.93 -16.51
C ASP A 52 -2.80 -3.56 -15.08
N ILE A 53 -2.08 -2.44 -14.92
CA ILE A 53 -1.74 -1.86 -13.61
C ILE A 53 -2.92 -1.06 -13.05
N TYR A 54 -3.61 -0.30 -13.90
CA TYR A 54 -4.73 0.57 -13.52
C TYR A 54 -5.92 -0.23 -12.99
N THR A 55 -6.36 -1.25 -13.72
CA THR A 55 -7.55 -2.04 -13.43
C THR A 55 -7.58 -2.61 -12.01
N PRO A 56 -6.57 -3.35 -11.52
CA PRO A 56 -6.61 -3.91 -10.17
C PRO A 56 -6.60 -2.83 -9.08
N ILE A 57 -5.91 -1.72 -9.28
CA ILE A 57 -5.86 -0.61 -8.31
C ILE A 57 -7.22 0.09 -8.22
N TYR A 58 -7.83 0.37 -9.36
CA TYR A 58 -9.09 1.11 -9.40
C TYR A 58 -10.26 0.24 -8.94
N GLU A 59 -10.37 -0.99 -9.43
CA GLU A 59 -11.53 -1.86 -9.20
C GLU A 59 -11.47 -2.61 -7.86
N GLN A 60 -10.29 -3.07 -7.43
CA GLN A 60 -10.19 -3.87 -6.20
C GLN A 60 -9.91 -3.01 -4.97
N MET A 61 -9.08 -1.96 -5.13
CA MET A 61 -8.61 -1.15 -4.01
C MET A 61 -9.32 0.20 -3.90
N ASN A 62 -10.14 0.60 -4.88
CA ASN A 62 -10.86 1.88 -4.93
C ASN A 62 -9.94 3.09 -4.73
N ILE A 63 -8.79 3.11 -5.42
CA ILE A 63 -7.80 4.19 -5.37
C ILE A 63 -7.70 4.87 -6.74
N ASP A 64 -7.67 6.19 -6.74
CA ASP A 64 -7.44 6.98 -7.94
C ASP A 64 -5.94 6.97 -8.26
N ILE A 65 -5.59 6.59 -9.48
CA ILE A 65 -4.21 6.51 -9.97
C ILE A 65 -4.02 7.38 -11.22
N CYS A 66 -2.93 8.14 -11.26
CA CYS A 66 -2.59 8.98 -12.40
C CYS A 66 -1.08 8.91 -12.71
N MET A 67 -0.75 8.83 -14.00
CA MET A 67 0.62 8.90 -14.48
C MET A 67 0.97 10.33 -14.89
N ASN A 68 1.86 10.98 -14.15
CA ASN A 68 2.42 12.28 -14.52
C ASN A 68 3.60 12.10 -15.49
N LEU A 69 3.32 12.32 -16.78
CA LEU A 69 4.27 12.15 -17.87
C LEU A 69 5.45 13.15 -17.81
N LYS A 70 5.21 14.38 -17.33
CA LYS A 70 6.24 15.43 -17.21
C LYS A 70 7.12 15.20 -15.99
N GLY A 71 6.50 14.88 -14.86
CA GLY A 71 7.18 14.61 -13.60
C GLY A 71 7.83 13.24 -13.51
N ARG A 72 7.51 12.31 -14.43
CA ARG A 72 7.87 10.88 -14.38
C ARG A 72 7.54 10.26 -13.02
N LYS A 73 6.33 10.53 -12.55
CA LYS A 73 5.82 10.03 -11.27
C LYS A 73 4.45 9.41 -11.48
N VAL A 74 4.18 8.34 -10.75
CA VAL A 74 2.83 7.81 -10.58
C VAL A 74 2.28 8.39 -9.28
N GLU A 75 1.12 9.00 -9.36
CA GLU A 75 0.42 9.62 -8.24
C GLU A 75 -0.79 8.76 -7.88
N LEU A 76 -0.93 8.47 -6.60
CA LEU A 76 -2.01 7.70 -6.00
C LEU A 76 -2.77 8.61 -5.03
N LYS A 77 -4.09 8.47 -5.01
CA LYS A 77 -4.99 9.27 -4.19
C LYS A 77 -6.11 8.40 -3.64
N THR A 78 -6.36 8.48 -2.34
CA THR A 78 -7.49 7.77 -1.71
C THR A 78 -8.83 8.43 -2.09
N ARG A 79 -9.86 7.61 -2.26
CA ARG A 79 -11.25 8.05 -2.48
C ARG A 79 -12.03 7.97 -1.17
N SER A 80 -13.21 8.58 -1.12
CA SER A 80 -14.18 8.41 -0.02
C SER A 80 -14.68 6.97 0.12
N ASP A 81 -14.60 6.19 -0.97
CA ASP A 81 -15.03 4.79 -1.06
C ASP A 81 -13.88 3.78 -0.87
N THR A 82 -12.70 4.26 -0.46
CA THR A 82 -11.58 3.37 -0.14
C THR A 82 -11.89 2.68 1.20
N PRO A 83 -11.92 1.33 1.25
CA PRO A 83 -12.33 0.62 2.46
C PRO A 83 -11.30 0.74 3.57
N ASP A 84 -9.99 0.79 3.23
CA ASP A 84 -8.88 0.85 4.18
C ASP A 84 -7.75 1.78 3.72
N ILE A 85 -7.16 2.51 4.66
CA ILE A 85 -6.01 3.40 4.41
C ILE A 85 -4.77 2.60 3.97
N SER A 86 -4.60 1.38 4.49
CA SER A 86 -3.50 0.47 4.16
C SER A 86 -3.45 0.10 2.67
N ASN A 87 -4.58 0.17 1.96
CA ASN A 87 -4.62 -0.11 0.52
C ASN A 87 -3.78 0.89 -0.27
N LEU A 88 -3.68 2.13 0.19
CA LEU A 88 -2.81 3.13 -0.44
C LEU A 88 -1.35 2.68 -0.43
N GLN A 89 -0.91 2.11 0.70
CA GLN A 89 0.44 1.61 0.85
C GLN A 89 0.66 0.35 0.01
N LYS A 90 -0.28 -0.61 0.02
CA LYS A 90 -0.23 -1.80 -0.85
C LYS A 90 -0.14 -1.44 -2.34
N CYS A 91 -0.93 -0.47 -2.80
CA CYS A 91 -0.84 0.02 -4.18
C CYS A 91 0.50 0.70 -4.49
N ALA A 92 1.08 1.42 -3.52
CA ALA A 92 2.40 2.00 -3.68
C ALA A 92 3.48 0.92 -3.80
N ASP A 93 3.39 -0.14 -3.00
CA ASP A 93 4.33 -1.25 -3.00
C ASP A 93 4.19 -2.11 -4.27
N PHE A 94 2.96 -2.31 -4.76
CA PHE A 94 2.69 -2.92 -6.06
C PHE A 94 3.38 -2.17 -7.22
N ILE A 95 3.21 -0.84 -7.28
CA ILE A 95 3.87 -0.02 -8.29
C ILE A 95 5.38 -0.05 -8.11
N HIS A 96 5.85 -0.02 -6.86
CA HIS A 96 7.28 -0.08 -6.56
C HIS A 96 7.90 -1.41 -7.02
N ALA A 97 7.24 -2.55 -6.79
CA ALA A 97 7.64 -3.85 -7.29
C ALA A 97 7.75 -3.84 -8.83
N PHE A 98 6.76 -3.27 -9.52
CA PHE A 98 6.85 -3.08 -10.97
C PHE A 98 8.02 -2.18 -11.39
N MET A 99 8.38 -1.14 -10.61
CA MET A 99 9.55 -0.32 -10.90
C MET A 99 10.87 -1.07 -10.70
N LEU A 100 10.92 -2.01 -9.75
CA LEU A 100 12.10 -2.85 -9.49
C LEU A 100 12.33 -3.93 -10.56
N GLY A 101 11.34 -4.16 -11.44
CA GLY A 101 11.49 -5.03 -12.59
C GLY A 101 10.59 -6.26 -12.60
N PHE A 102 9.79 -6.47 -11.55
CA PHE A 102 8.83 -7.57 -11.50
C PHE A 102 7.80 -7.47 -12.64
N ASP A 103 7.29 -8.63 -13.05
CA ASP A 103 6.17 -8.69 -13.97
C ASP A 103 4.87 -8.26 -13.28
N VAL A 104 3.87 -7.85 -14.06
CA VAL A 104 2.59 -7.37 -13.51
C VAL A 104 1.85 -8.48 -12.79
N ILE A 105 1.92 -9.72 -13.31
CA ILE A 105 1.27 -10.89 -12.71
C ILE A 105 1.84 -11.16 -11.31
N ASP A 106 3.16 -11.11 -11.16
CA ASP A 106 3.83 -11.33 -9.88
C ASP A 106 3.57 -10.17 -8.91
N ALA A 107 3.59 -8.93 -9.43
CA ALA A 107 3.31 -7.75 -8.62
C ALA A 107 1.87 -7.78 -8.07
N ILE A 108 0.88 -8.31 -8.82
CA ILE A 108 -0.51 -8.47 -8.33
C ILE A 108 -0.56 -9.32 -7.05
N ALA A 109 0.37 -10.24 -6.84
CA ALA A 109 0.43 -11.02 -5.60
C ALA A 109 0.59 -10.14 -4.35
N VAL A 110 1.30 -9.00 -4.47
CA VAL A 110 1.47 -8.02 -3.38
C VAL A 110 0.14 -7.36 -2.99
N LEU A 111 -0.80 -7.23 -3.94
CA LEU A 111 -2.14 -6.70 -3.64
C LEU A 111 -3.04 -7.74 -2.97
N ARG A 112 -2.79 -9.04 -3.23
CA ARG A 112 -3.63 -10.16 -2.74
C ARG A 112 -3.18 -10.72 -1.40
N LEU A 113 -1.89 -10.70 -1.12
CA LEU A 113 -1.27 -11.33 0.05
C LEU A 113 -0.58 -10.27 0.91
N ASP A 114 -1.07 -10.10 2.13
CA ASP A 114 -0.60 -9.05 3.05
C ASP A 114 0.78 -9.33 3.66
N GLU A 115 1.21 -10.59 3.61
CA GLU A 115 2.50 -11.05 4.17
C GLU A 115 3.62 -11.10 3.11
N LEU A 116 3.37 -10.61 1.90
CA LEU A 116 4.37 -10.56 0.84
C LEU A 116 5.13 -9.24 0.89
N TYR A 117 6.45 -9.32 1.03
CA TYR A 117 7.34 -8.16 1.09
C TYR A 117 8.39 -8.21 -0.01
N VAL A 118 8.75 -7.02 -0.50
CA VAL A 118 9.85 -6.85 -1.45
C VAL A 118 11.06 -6.30 -0.72
N ALA A 119 12.17 -7.02 -0.76
CA ALA A 119 13.44 -6.59 -0.21
C ALA A 119 14.47 -6.40 -1.34
N SER A 120 15.35 -5.43 -1.18
CA SER A 120 16.47 -5.17 -2.08
C SER A 120 17.73 -5.01 -1.25
N PHE A 121 18.84 -5.57 -1.73
CA PHE A 121 20.15 -5.43 -1.14
C PHE A 121 21.19 -5.31 -2.25
N GLU A 122 22.27 -4.57 -2.01
CA GLU A 122 23.41 -4.57 -2.91
C GLU A 122 24.36 -5.71 -2.54
N ILE A 123 25.02 -6.32 -3.52
CA ILE A 123 26.02 -7.37 -3.28
C ILE A 123 27.10 -6.88 -2.29
N LYS A 124 27.42 -5.58 -2.34
CA LYS A 124 28.41 -4.93 -1.46
C LYS A 124 27.99 -4.90 0.01
N ASP A 125 26.70 -4.93 0.30
CA ASP A 125 26.16 -4.92 1.67
C ASP A 125 26.45 -6.26 2.38
N VAL A 126 26.50 -7.35 1.61
CA VAL A 126 26.85 -8.69 2.12
C VAL A 126 28.36 -8.93 2.06
N LYS A 127 28.97 -8.62 0.90
CA LYS A 127 30.40 -8.83 0.69
C LYS A 127 30.95 -7.82 -0.32
N THR A 128 32.00 -7.11 0.09
CA THR A 128 32.68 -6.17 -0.80
C THR A 128 33.47 -6.91 -1.88
N LEU A 129 32.88 -7.06 -3.07
CA LEU A 129 33.51 -7.62 -4.27
C LEU A 129 33.83 -6.50 -5.27
N ARG A 130 34.90 -6.67 -6.05
CA ARG A 130 35.35 -5.70 -7.07
C ARG A 130 35.77 -6.41 -8.36
N GLY A 131 35.66 -5.71 -9.48
CA GLY A 131 36.13 -6.17 -10.79
C GLY A 131 35.53 -7.52 -11.20
N GLU A 132 36.37 -8.42 -11.71
CA GLU A 132 35.94 -9.74 -12.16
C GLU A 132 35.24 -10.58 -11.10
N HIS A 133 35.61 -10.44 -9.82
CA HIS A 133 34.98 -11.21 -8.75
C HIS A 133 33.51 -10.84 -8.58
N LEU A 134 33.15 -9.57 -8.83
CA LEU A 134 31.76 -9.12 -8.83
C LEU A 134 30.99 -9.71 -10.01
N SER A 135 31.55 -9.62 -11.23
CA SER A 135 30.92 -10.16 -12.43
C SER A 135 30.72 -11.68 -12.34
N ARG A 136 31.73 -12.42 -11.85
CA ARG A 136 31.63 -13.87 -11.62
C ARG A 136 30.60 -14.24 -10.55
N ALA A 137 30.43 -13.41 -9.52
CA ALA A 137 29.40 -13.63 -8.51
C ALA A 137 27.99 -13.44 -9.08
N ILE A 138 27.77 -12.40 -9.90
CA ILE A 138 26.49 -12.16 -10.58
C ILE A 138 26.12 -13.33 -11.48
N GLY A 139 27.05 -13.87 -12.27
CA GLY A 139 26.77 -15.00 -13.17
C GLY A 139 26.54 -16.35 -12.48
N ARG A 140 26.75 -16.44 -11.16
CA ARG A 140 26.49 -17.65 -10.36
C ARG A 140 25.14 -17.60 -9.62
N LEU A 141 24.56 -16.41 -9.46
CA LEU A 141 23.20 -16.20 -8.95
C LEU A 141 22.20 -16.41 -10.08
#